data_AF-A0A5Y2SEL2-F1
#
_entry.id   AF-A0A5Y2SEL2-F1
#
_cell.length_a   1.000
_cell.length_b   1.000
_cell.length_c   1.000
_cell.angle_alpha   90.00
_cell.angle_beta   90.00
_cell.angle_gamma   90.00
#
_symmetry.space_group_name_H-M   'P 1'
#
loop_
_entity.id
_entity.type
_entity.pdbx_description
1 polymer ?
#
loop_
_entity_poly.entity_id
_entity_poly.type
_entity_poly.pdbx_seq_one_letter_code
_entity_poly.pdbx_strand_id
1 'polypeptide(L)'
;MLDLESIYKNESVEDVLLHFALRTPYQTIDRMYVNYKFEVVANGELLKTHQKLFKEGKLKKTGKPLPEKGPNWKEPRFVTEKKYGIE
;
A
#
# COMPACT_ATOMS: atom_id res chain seq x y z
N MET A 1 -3.85 11.68 -15.25
CA MET A 1 -3.71 10.20 -15.25
C MET A 1 -2.89 9.84 -14.03
N LEU A 2 -3.30 8.82 -13.28
CA LEU A 2 -2.61 8.41 -12.06
C LEU A 2 -1.20 7.89 -12.39
N ASP A 3 -0.17 8.51 -11.83
CA ASP A 3 1.23 8.12 -12.02
C ASP A 3 1.62 7.01 -11.04
N LEU A 4 1.28 5.77 -11.40
CA LEU A 4 1.52 4.59 -10.56
C LEU A 4 3.01 4.34 -10.36
N GLU A 5 3.82 4.42 -11.42
CA GLU A 5 5.25 4.15 -11.33
C GLU A 5 5.93 5.05 -10.29
N SER A 6 5.64 6.35 -10.31
CA SER A 6 6.19 7.28 -9.33
C SER A 6 5.73 7.00 -7.91
N ILE A 7 4.48 6.57 -7.69
CA ILE A 7 4.00 6.20 -6.35
C ILE A 7 4.80 5.00 -5.82
N TYR A 8 4.91 3.92 -6.59
CA TYR A 8 5.61 2.71 -6.15
C TYR A 8 7.12 2.92 -5.96
N LYS A 9 7.73 3.84 -6.72
CA LYS A 9 9.16 4.18 -6.60
C LYS A 9 9.46 5.09 -5.41
N ASN A 10 8.65 6.12 -5.18
CA ASN A 10 8.99 7.23 -4.29
C ASN A 10 8.30 7.17 -2.92
N GLU A 11 7.10 6.61 -2.83
CA GLU A 11 6.37 6.54 -1.56
C GLU A 11 6.80 5.32 -0.72
N SER A 12 6.58 5.41 0.59
CA SER A 12 6.90 4.32 1.50
C SER A 12 6.02 3.10 1.24
N VAL A 13 6.52 1.89 1.49
CA VAL A 13 5.74 0.65 1.34
C VAL A 13 4.49 0.66 2.22
N GLU A 14 4.60 1.26 3.40
CA GLU A 14 3.48 1.47 4.32
C GLU A 14 2.40 2.37 3.69
N ASP A 15 2.77 3.53 3.18
CA ASP A 15 1.83 4.49 2.59
C ASP A 15 1.14 3.94 1.34
N VAL A 16 1.90 3.24 0.48
CA VAL A 16 1.36 2.55 -0.69
C VAL A 16 0.33 1.50 -0.27
N LEU A 17 0.65 0.66 0.73
CA LEU A 17 -0.28 -0.34 1.25
C LEU A 17 -1.53 0.28 1.88
N LEU A 18 -1.38 1.34 2.68
CA LEU A 18 -2.51 2.03 3.33
C LEU A 18 -3.49 2.64 2.32
N HIS A 19 -2.99 3.04 1.15
CA HIS A 19 -3.83 3.55 0.07
C HIS A 19 -4.43 2.44 -0.80
N PHE A 20 -3.61 1.53 -1.32
CA PHE A 20 -4.05 0.57 -2.34
C PHE A 20 -4.69 -0.68 -1.77
N ALA A 21 -4.29 -1.18 -0.60
CA ALA A 21 -4.79 -2.45 -0.07
C ALA A 21 -6.32 -2.44 0.16
N LEU A 22 -6.91 -1.26 0.37
CA LEU A 22 -8.36 -1.11 0.55
C LEU A 22 -9.19 -1.39 -0.71
N ARG A 23 -8.57 -1.35 -1.90
CA ARG A 23 -9.24 -1.48 -3.21
C ARG A 23 -8.52 -2.39 -4.20
N THR A 24 -7.32 -2.83 -3.84
CA THR A 24 -6.41 -3.58 -4.71
C THR A 24 -5.95 -4.83 -3.96
N PRO A 25 -6.16 -6.03 -4.53
CA PRO A 25 -5.67 -7.26 -3.93
C PRO A 25 -4.15 -7.23 -3.75
N TYR A 26 -3.66 -7.86 -2.67
CA TYR A 26 -2.24 -7.90 -2.33
C TYR A 26 -1.36 -8.39 -3.50
N GLN A 27 -1.81 -9.40 -4.25
CA GLN A 27 -1.10 -9.97 -5.39
C GLN A 27 -0.88 -8.94 -6.51
N THR A 28 -1.84 -8.03 -6.71
CA THR A 28 -1.71 -6.96 -7.69
C THR A 28 -0.68 -5.93 -7.23
N ILE A 29 -0.66 -5.58 -5.94
CA ILE A 29 0.33 -4.68 -5.35
C ILE A 29 1.74 -5.29 -5.43
N ASP A 30 1.86 -6.59 -5.13
CA ASP A 30 3.11 -7.36 -5.25
C ASP A 30 3.68 -7.29 -6.67
N ARG A 31 2.84 -7.56 -7.69
CA ARG A 31 3.23 -7.43 -9.10
C ARG A 31 3.70 -6.02 -9.47
N MET A 32 3.10 -4.98 -8.90
CA MET A 32 3.53 -3.60 -9.16
C MET A 32 4.92 -3.32 -8.58
N TYR A 33 5.23 -3.85 -7.40
CA TYR A 33 6.58 -3.78 -6.86
C TYR A 33 7.58 -4.62 -7.66
N VAL A 34 7.20 -5.79 -8.17
CA VAL A 34 8.06 -6.57 -9.09
C VAL A 34 8.46 -5.73 -10.31
N ASN A 35 7.52 -4.95 -10.87
CA ASN A 35 7.76 -4.16 -12.08
C ASN A 35 8.54 -2.86 -11.81
N TYR A 36 8.27 -2.16 -10.71
CA TYR A 36 8.75 -0.79 -10.51
C TYR A 36 9.83 -0.64 -9.43
N LYS A 37 9.94 -1.58 -8.50
CA LYS A 37 10.86 -1.51 -7.34
C LYS A 37 11.11 -2.90 -6.73
N PHE A 38 11.71 -3.79 -7.51
CA PHE A 38 11.82 -5.23 -7.23
C PHE A 38 12.46 -5.56 -5.87
N GLU A 39 13.40 -4.74 -5.43
CA GLU A 39 14.10 -4.83 -4.13
C GLU A 39 13.15 -4.92 -2.93
N VAL A 40 11.96 -4.28 -3.01
CA VAL A 40 10.94 -4.36 -1.95
C VAL A 40 10.39 -5.78 -1.81
N VAL A 41 10.20 -6.49 -2.92
CA VAL A 41 9.75 -7.89 -2.94
C VAL A 41 10.90 -8.81 -2.57
N ALA A 42 12.08 -8.61 -3.17
CA ALA A 42 13.26 -9.44 -2.93
C ALA A 42 13.70 -9.46 -1.45
N ASN A 43 13.56 -8.34 -0.74
CA ASN A 43 13.90 -8.23 0.69
C ASN A 43 12.77 -8.70 1.64
N GLY A 44 11.62 -9.10 1.07
CA GLY A 44 10.41 -9.44 1.81
C GLY A 44 9.78 -8.25 2.56
N GLU A 45 10.14 -7.01 2.19
CA GLU A 45 9.68 -5.80 2.85
C GLU A 45 8.16 -5.64 2.71
N LEU A 46 7.61 -5.92 1.52
CA LEU A 46 6.17 -5.83 1.27
C LEU A 46 5.34 -6.68 2.24
N LEU A 47 5.70 -7.95 2.39
CA LEU A 47 4.98 -8.89 3.26
C LEU A 47 5.11 -8.51 4.73
N LYS A 48 6.33 -8.17 5.18
CA LYS A 48 6.60 -7.76 6.57
C LYS A 48 5.81 -6.50 6.93
N THR A 49 5.83 -5.49 6.06
CA THR A 49 5.07 -4.25 6.26
C THR A 49 3.57 -4.52 6.27
N HIS A 50 3.04 -5.29 5.32
CA HIS A 50 1.62 -5.65 5.30
C HIS A 50 1.16 -6.33 6.59
N GLN A 51 1.92 -7.31 7.11
CA GLN A 51 1.62 -7.96 8.39
C GLN A 51 1.67 -6.98 9.57
N LYS A 52 2.66 -6.08 9.59
CA LYS A 52 2.80 -5.02 10.61
C LYS A 52 1.57 -4.11 10.64
N LEU A 53 1.01 -3.73 9.49
CA LEU A 53 -0.18 -2.86 9.44
C LEU A 53 -1.41 -3.46 10.12
N PHE A 54 -1.60 -4.78 10.05
CA PHE A 54 -2.68 -5.45 10.80
C PHE A 54 -2.38 -5.50 12.29
N LYS A 55 -1.12 -5.82 12.66
CA LYS A 55 -0.69 -5.86 14.07
C LYS A 55 -0.86 -4.50 14.76
N GLU A 56 -0.59 -3.42 14.04
CA GLU A 56 -0.71 -2.04 14.52
C GLU A 56 -2.14 -1.49 14.42
N GLY A 57 -3.11 -2.28 13.94
CA GLY A 57 -4.49 -1.84 13.78
C GLY A 57 -4.67 -0.72 12.75
N LYS A 58 -3.73 -0.55 11.83
CA LYS A 58 -3.87 0.37 10.69
C LYS A 58 -4.72 -0.25 9.58
N LEU A 59 -4.67 -1.56 9.44
CA LEU A 59 -5.59 -2.34 8.61
C LEU A 59 -6.35 -3.36 9.45
N LYS A 60 -7.58 -3.69 9.04
CA LYS A 60 -8.44 -4.66 9.71
C LYS A 60 -8.79 -5.80 8.76
N LYS A 61 -8.66 -7.05 9.24
CA LYS A 61 -9.14 -8.24 8.51
C LYS A 61 -10.66 -8.28 8.54
N THR A 62 -11.26 -8.55 7.40
CA THR A 62 -12.72 -8.51 7.18
C THR A 62 -13.31 -9.88 6.83
N GLY A 63 -12.47 -10.92 6.71
CA GLY A 63 -12.84 -12.20 6.11
C GLY A 63 -13.02 -12.14 4.58
N LYS A 64 -12.89 -10.96 3.97
CA LYS A 64 -12.90 -10.74 2.52
C LYS A 64 -11.47 -10.62 1.98
N PRO A 65 -11.28 -10.67 0.65
CA PRO A 65 -9.97 -10.50 0.04
C PRO A 65 -9.31 -9.14 0.31
N LEU A 66 -10.12 -8.10 0.52
CA LEU A 66 -9.64 -6.74 0.80
C LEU A 66 -9.82 -6.38 2.28
N PRO A 67 -8.79 -5.83 2.94
CA PRO A 67 -8.92 -5.28 4.28
C PRO A 67 -9.76 -4.00 4.30
N GLU A 68 -10.20 -3.63 5.50
CA GLU A 68 -10.80 -2.34 5.79
C GLU A 68 -9.84 -1.45 6.59
N LYS A 69 -10.18 -0.16 6.69
CA LYS A 69 -9.48 0.79 7.57
C LYS A 69 -9.55 0.30 9.01
N GLY A 70 -8.39 0.16 9.65
CA GLY A 70 -8.32 -0.17 11.07
C GLY A 70 -8.46 1.07 11.96
N PRO A 71 -8.59 0.89 13.30
CA PRO A 71 -8.74 2.00 14.24
C PRO A 71 -7.60 3.03 14.21
N ASN A 72 -6.39 2.61 13.82
CA ASN A 72 -5.21 3.48 13.73
C ASN A 72 -4.89 3.92 12.30
N TRP A 73 -5.80 3.66 11.35
CA TRP A 73 -5.60 4.07 9.96
C TRP A 73 -5.54 5.59 9.85
N LYS A 74 -4.56 6.08 9.10
CA LYS A 74 -4.42 7.49 8.72
C LYS A 74 -4.18 7.57 7.23
N GLU A 75 -4.69 8.64 6.62
CA GLU A 75 -4.50 8.87 5.20
C GLU A 75 -3.03 9.18 4.90
N PRO A 76 -2.42 8.52 3.89
CA PRO A 76 -1.06 8.84 3.46
C PRO A 76 -0.93 10.26 2.94
N ARG A 77 0.21 10.91 3.21
CA ARG A 77 0.42 12.33 2.84
C ARG A 77 0.26 12.60 1.36
N PHE A 78 0.77 11.72 0.49
CA PHE A 78 0.71 11.93 -0.96
C PHE A 78 -0.73 11.95 -1.51
N VAL A 79 -1.68 11.33 -0.80
CA VAL A 79 -3.10 11.35 -1.13
C VAL A 79 -3.70 12.70 -0.73
N THR A 80 -3.43 13.14 0.51
CA THR A 80 -3.89 14.43 1.02
C THR A 80 -3.31 15.61 0.21
N GLU A 81 -2.06 15.49 -0.25
CA GLU A 81 -1.38 16.47 -1.10
C GLU A 81 -1.77 16.38 -2.58
N LYS A 82 -2.66 15.44 -2.97
CA LYS A 82 -3.10 15.23 -4.36
C LYS A 82 -1.94 15.04 -5.35
N LYS A 83 -0.87 14.40 -4.88
CA LYS A 83 0.29 14.07 -5.73
C LYS A 83 -0.08 13.02 -6.77
N TYR A 84 0.74 12.92 -7.82
CA TYR A 84 0.67 11.84 -8.82
C TYR A 84 -0.67 11.75 -9.58
N GLY A 85 -1.46 12.83 -9.60
CA GLY A 85 -2.76 12.86 -10.27
C GLY A 85 -3.90 12.19 -9.49
N ILE A 86 -3.79 12.15 -8.15
CA ILE A 86 -4.89 11.75 -7.25
C ILE A 86 -5.82 12.96 -7.05
N GLU A 87 -7.11 12.80 -7.33
CA GLU A 87 -8.14 13.84 -7.19
C GLU A 87 -8.85 13.81 -5.83
#